data_AF-A0A816LKF5-F1
#
_entry.id   AF-A0A816LKF5-F1
#
_cell.length_a   1.000
_cell.length_b   1.000
_cell.length_c   1.000
_cell.angle_alpha   90.00
_cell.angle_beta   90.00
_cell.angle_gamma   90.00
#
_symmetry.space_group_name_H-M   'P 1'
#
loop_
_entity.id
_entity.type
_entity.pdbx_description
1 polymer ?
#
loop_
_entity_poly.entity_id
_entity_poly.type
_entity_poly.pdbx_seq_one_letter_code
_entity_poly.pdbx_strand_id
1 'polypeptide(L)'
;IDGLIRKLQQRFRDKYFGNRTHELLRQLQEIDANKAEEFKESFELFIKTVIEYIKSYYDDSTRQFYEKLPFFSYQSLEFLAWERLIDVVILFKVNDLNKDELYSEYCELRVLYDNLIKKDVKLSDQIKLYISSKKDYDPISTIDRSDSVHDNDEDDDDIALVHKNQQYDEHVRSDHFWSYLLNINPKSTPNMKKSICYIFSIPCTNAYVETIFSHIKHAWSDYRNHMDIELVDAELKIRVNSDYPCAYMYKHLLSQPDVLTKIRTNEKYQQTKRRNTE
;
A
#
# COMPACT_ATOMS: atom_id res chain seq x y z
N ILE A 1 -18.65 -3.34 -8.35
CA ILE A 1 -19.20 -2.33 -7.41
C ILE A 1 -20.56 -1.81 -7.86
N ASP A 2 -20.71 -1.34 -9.12
CA ASP A 2 -21.98 -0.81 -9.65
C ASP A 2 -23.18 -1.77 -9.50
N GLY A 3 -22.97 -3.07 -9.71
CA GLY A 3 -23.98 -4.10 -9.49
C GLY A 3 -24.42 -4.26 -8.03
N LEU A 4 -23.51 -4.04 -7.08
CA LEU A 4 -23.79 -4.08 -5.64
C LEU A 4 -24.59 -2.85 -5.21
N ILE A 5 -24.17 -1.65 -5.63
CA ILE A 5 -24.90 -0.39 -5.38
C ILE A 5 -26.33 -0.50 -5.91
N ARG A 6 -26.50 -1.00 -7.15
CA ARG A 6 -27.84 -1.19 -7.74
C ARG A 6 -28.72 -2.11 -6.91
N LYS A 7 -28.17 -3.23 -6.42
CA LYS A 7 -28.90 -4.17 -5.55
C LYS A 7 -29.28 -3.54 -4.21
N LEU A 8 -28.38 -2.79 -3.58
CA LEU A 8 -28.64 -2.10 -2.31
C LEU A 8 -29.69 -1.00 -2.47
N GLN A 9 -29.63 -0.21 -3.54
CA GLN A 9 -30.64 0.80 -3.87
C GLN A 9 -32.01 0.17 -4.13
N GLN A 10 -32.06 -0.97 -4.82
CA GLN A 10 -33.31 -1.69 -5.04
C GLN A 10 -33.89 -2.19 -3.73
N ARG A 11 -33.06 -2.81 -2.87
CA ARG A 11 -33.48 -3.25 -1.52
C ARG A 11 -33.97 -2.11 -0.66
N PHE A 12 -33.32 -0.94 -0.72
CA PHE A 12 -33.75 0.26 -0.02
C PHE A 12 -35.14 0.72 -0.50
N ARG A 13 -35.36 0.78 -1.82
CA ARG A 13 -36.67 1.14 -2.41
C ARG A 13 -37.77 0.16 -2.04
N ASP A 14 -37.45 -1.14 -2.08
CA ASP A 14 -38.40 -2.21 -1.78
C ASP A 14 -38.60 -2.43 -0.28
N LYS A 15 -37.91 -1.66 0.58
CA LYS A 15 -37.85 -1.85 2.04
C LYS A 15 -37.56 -3.31 2.42
N TYR A 16 -36.65 -3.93 1.67
CA TYR A 16 -36.33 -5.35 1.80
C TYR A 16 -34.98 -5.54 2.50
N PHE A 17 -35.03 -6.02 3.75
CA PHE A 17 -33.86 -6.24 4.62
C PHE A 17 -33.48 -7.72 4.76
N GLY A 18 -34.10 -8.59 3.95
CA GLY A 18 -33.94 -10.04 4.01
C GLY A 18 -35.20 -10.75 4.54
N ASN A 19 -35.42 -11.98 4.08
CA ASN A 19 -36.63 -12.74 4.41
C ASN A 19 -36.80 -12.96 5.91
N ARG A 20 -35.71 -13.35 6.59
CA ARG A 20 -35.73 -13.59 8.04
C ARG A 20 -36.04 -12.33 8.84
N THR A 21 -35.49 -11.20 8.43
CA THR A 21 -35.75 -9.90 9.06
C THR A 21 -37.21 -9.49 8.90
N HIS A 22 -37.81 -9.74 7.73
CA HIS A 22 -39.24 -9.50 7.48
C HIS A 22 -40.15 -10.38 8.35
N GLU A 23 -39.83 -11.67 8.50
CA GLU A 23 -40.56 -12.57 9.41
C GLU A 23 -40.54 -12.08 10.86
N LEU A 24 -39.36 -11.68 11.34
CA LEU A 24 -39.17 -11.18 12.70
C LEU A 24 -39.84 -9.83 12.91
N LEU A 25 -39.75 -8.91 11.95
CA LEU A 25 -40.44 -7.62 12.01
C LEU A 25 -41.95 -7.80 12.03
N ARG A 26 -42.51 -8.77 11.28
CA ARG A 26 -43.95 -9.07 11.31
C ARG A 26 -44.38 -9.56 12.69
N GLN A 27 -43.62 -10.47 13.29
CA GLN A 27 -43.88 -10.95 14.65
C GLN A 27 -43.77 -9.81 15.68
N LEU A 28 -42.76 -8.94 15.53
CA LEU A 28 -42.58 -7.79 16.40
C LEU A 28 -43.70 -6.76 16.22
N GLN A 29 -44.21 -6.55 15.01
CA GLN A 29 -45.32 -5.64 14.73
C GLN A 29 -46.60 -6.04 15.48
N GLU A 30 -46.84 -7.35 15.64
CA GLU A 30 -47.97 -7.89 16.39
C GLU A 30 -47.84 -7.67 17.91
N ILE A 31 -46.61 -7.55 18.42
CA ILE A 31 -46.29 -7.40 19.85
C ILE A 31 -46.15 -5.92 20.23
N ASP A 32 -45.39 -5.17 19.44
CA ASP A 32 -45.02 -3.78 19.67
C ASP A 32 -44.75 -3.08 18.33
N ALA A 33 -45.79 -2.47 17.77
CA ALA A 33 -45.74 -1.78 16.49
C ALA A 33 -44.78 -0.59 16.48
N ASN A 34 -44.57 0.08 17.63
CA ASN A 34 -43.68 1.23 17.71
C ASN A 34 -42.22 0.81 17.61
N LYS A 35 -41.83 -0.25 18.34
CA LYS A 35 -40.48 -0.82 18.23
C LYS A 35 -40.20 -1.39 16.84
N ALA A 36 -41.20 -2.03 16.23
CA ALA A 36 -41.05 -2.56 14.87
C ALA A 36 -40.70 -1.46 13.85
N GLU A 37 -41.34 -0.28 13.96
CA GLU A 37 -41.01 0.85 13.08
C GLU A 37 -39.64 1.47 13.41
N GLU A 38 -39.25 1.57 14.68
CA GLU A 38 -37.91 2.06 15.09
C GLU A 38 -36.77 1.18 14.52
N PHE A 39 -36.94 -0.15 14.57
CA PHE A 39 -35.98 -1.08 13.96
C PHE A 39 -35.91 -0.92 12.44
N LYS A 40 -37.05 -0.70 11.80
CA LYS A 40 -37.13 -0.50 10.35
C LYS A 40 -36.42 0.80 9.93
N GLU A 41 -36.61 1.89 10.67
CA GLU A 41 -35.86 3.14 10.47
C GLU A 41 -34.35 2.92 10.63
N SER A 42 -33.94 2.11 11.62
CA SER A 42 -32.54 1.75 11.83
C SER A 42 -31.95 0.95 10.66
N PHE A 43 -32.70 0.02 10.07
CA PHE A 43 -32.27 -0.74 8.89
C PHE A 43 -32.22 0.15 7.63
N GLU A 44 -33.17 1.07 7.47
CA GLU A 44 -33.15 2.05 6.38
C GLU A 44 -31.91 2.94 6.49
N LEU A 45 -31.59 3.44 7.70
CA LEU A 45 -30.41 4.21 7.98
C LEU A 45 -29.13 3.41 7.66
N PHE A 46 -29.06 2.15 8.10
CA PHE A 46 -27.92 1.29 7.81
C PHE A 46 -27.67 1.14 6.30
N ILE A 47 -28.69 0.78 5.51
CA ILE A 47 -28.52 0.63 4.05
C ILE A 47 -28.11 1.95 3.41
N LYS A 48 -28.69 3.07 3.84
CA LYS A 48 -28.33 4.40 3.35
C LYS A 48 -26.85 4.72 3.63
N THR A 49 -26.40 4.51 4.87
CA THR A 49 -25.00 4.72 5.28
C THR A 49 -24.05 3.84 4.50
N VAL A 50 -24.40 2.57 4.25
CA VAL A 50 -23.56 1.66 3.44
C VAL A 50 -23.48 2.15 1.99
N ILE A 51 -24.58 2.60 1.39
CA ILE A 51 -24.57 3.17 0.04
C ILE A 51 -23.71 4.43 -0.02
N GLU A 52 -23.85 5.32 0.95
CA GLU A 52 -23.05 6.55 1.06
C GLU A 52 -21.57 6.23 1.25
N TYR A 53 -21.22 5.30 2.13
CA TYR A 53 -19.86 4.84 2.35
C TYR A 53 -19.23 4.31 1.06
N ILE A 54 -19.89 3.36 0.40
CA ILE A 54 -19.39 2.78 -0.86
C ILE A 54 -19.23 3.88 -1.92
N LYS A 55 -20.20 4.80 -2.04
CA LYS A 55 -20.09 5.91 -2.99
C LYS A 55 -18.96 6.88 -2.65
N SER A 56 -18.71 7.16 -1.38
CA SER A 56 -17.63 8.04 -0.94
C SER A 56 -16.25 7.42 -1.15
N TYR A 57 -16.14 6.11 -0.93
CA TYR A 57 -14.88 5.38 -1.09
C TYR A 57 -14.55 5.11 -2.55
N TYR A 58 -15.58 4.84 -3.36
CA TYR A 58 -15.50 4.59 -4.79
C TYR A 58 -16.03 5.76 -5.62
N ASP A 59 -15.86 6.99 -5.14
CA ASP A 59 -16.15 8.18 -5.93
C ASP A 59 -15.33 8.14 -7.24
N ASP A 60 -15.81 8.84 -8.27
CA ASP A 60 -15.18 8.89 -9.58
C ASP A 60 -13.70 9.29 -9.47
N SER A 61 -13.32 10.08 -8.47
CA SER A 61 -11.91 10.45 -8.21
C SER A 61 -11.03 9.27 -7.80
N THR A 62 -11.50 8.40 -6.89
CA THR A 62 -10.73 7.24 -6.40
C THR A 62 -10.68 6.14 -7.47
N ARG A 63 -11.77 5.99 -8.22
CA ARG A 63 -11.81 5.09 -9.38
C ARG A 63 -10.87 5.57 -10.49
N GLN A 64 -10.91 6.86 -10.86
CA GLN A 64 -9.96 7.46 -11.80
C GLN A 64 -8.51 7.29 -11.32
N PHE A 65 -8.27 7.33 -10.01
CA PHE A 65 -6.95 7.08 -9.44
C PHE A 65 -6.43 5.68 -9.75
N TYR A 66 -7.19 4.64 -9.39
CA TYR A 66 -6.75 3.27 -9.61
C TYR A 66 -6.84 2.85 -11.09
N GLU A 67 -7.72 3.43 -11.89
CA GLU A 67 -7.77 3.17 -13.34
C GLU A 67 -6.56 3.76 -14.07
N LYS A 68 -6.01 4.86 -13.54
CA LYS A 68 -4.84 5.52 -14.11
C LYS A 68 -3.53 4.92 -13.67
N LEU A 69 -3.47 4.01 -12.68
CA LEU A 69 -2.22 3.44 -12.14
C LEU A 69 -1.62 2.19 -12.84
N PRO A 70 -2.41 1.27 -13.44
CA PRO A 70 -1.92 0.03 -14.04
C PRO A 70 -0.84 0.23 -15.09
N PHE A 71 -0.73 1.41 -15.69
CA PHE A 71 0.31 1.69 -16.67
C PHE A 71 1.75 1.60 -16.12
N PHE A 72 1.99 1.82 -14.83
CA PHE A 72 3.31 1.59 -14.22
C PHE A 72 3.60 0.11 -13.96
N SER A 73 2.58 -0.75 -14.03
CA SER A 73 2.76 -2.20 -13.96
C SER A 73 3.29 -2.79 -15.28
N TYR A 74 3.17 -2.07 -16.40
CA TYR A 74 3.72 -2.52 -17.68
C TYR A 74 5.25 -2.42 -17.70
N GLN A 75 5.88 -3.45 -18.24
CA GLN A 75 7.34 -3.62 -18.36
C GLN A 75 7.86 -3.05 -19.68
N SER A 76 7.14 -2.07 -20.22
CA SER A 76 7.35 -1.54 -21.55
C SER A 76 6.97 -0.07 -21.56
N LEU A 77 7.88 0.75 -22.11
CA LEU A 77 7.55 2.14 -22.38
C LEU A 77 6.64 2.26 -23.61
N GLU A 78 6.46 1.25 -24.47
CA GLU A 78 5.61 1.34 -25.67
C GLU A 78 4.23 1.92 -25.35
N PHE A 79 3.64 1.48 -24.24
CA PHE A 79 2.31 1.87 -23.77
C PHE A 79 2.30 3.11 -22.87
N LEU A 80 3.46 3.69 -22.53
CA LEU A 80 3.54 4.90 -21.72
C LEU A 80 3.31 6.13 -22.60
N ALA A 81 2.06 6.55 -22.76
CA ALA A 81 1.74 7.83 -23.38
C ALA A 81 2.04 8.99 -22.42
N TRP A 82 2.55 10.11 -22.96
CA TRP A 82 2.81 11.33 -22.19
C TRP A 82 1.58 11.80 -21.41
N GLU A 83 0.40 11.79 -22.05
CA GLU A 83 -0.88 12.17 -21.44
C GLU A 83 -1.19 11.37 -20.18
N ARG A 84 -0.88 10.07 -20.16
CA ARG A 84 -1.09 9.22 -18.98
C ARG A 84 -0.11 9.54 -17.86
N LEU A 85 1.16 9.77 -18.21
CA LEU A 85 2.18 10.13 -17.24
C LEU A 85 1.83 11.45 -16.53
N ILE A 86 1.48 12.49 -17.30
CA ILE A 86 1.20 13.81 -16.75
C ILE A 86 -0.08 13.81 -15.90
N ASP A 87 -1.11 13.05 -16.31
CA ASP A 87 -2.34 12.89 -15.54
C ASP A 87 -2.08 12.32 -14.15
N VAL A 88 -1.21 11.32 -14.08
CA VAL A 88 -0.88 10.62 -12.84
C VAL A 88 -0.01 11.49 -11.94
N VAL A 89 0.95 12.19 -12.53
CA VAL A 89 1.76 13.19 -11.83
C VAL A 89 0.89 14.31 -11.23
N ILE A 90 -0.09 14.81 -11.98
CA ILE A 90 -1.04 15.84 -11.51
C ILE A 90 -1.88 15.29 -10.36
N LEU A 91 -2.38 14.06 -10.51
CA LEU A 91 -3.20 13.39 -9.52
C LEU A 91 -2.45 13.22 -8.19
N PHE A 92 -1.18 12.82 -8.25
CA PHE A 92 -0.35 12.61 -7.06
C PHE A 92 0.15 13.89 -6.40
N LYS A 93 -0.02 15.05 -7.03
CA LYS A 93 0.46 16.35 -6.53
C LYS A 93 1.93 16.26 -6.08
N VAL A 94 2.77 15.60 -6.88
CA VAL A 94 4.19 15.45 -6.58
C VAL A 94 4.81 16.84 -6.44
N ASN A 95 5.31 17.16 -5.25
CA ASN A 95 5.89 18.47 -4.94
C ASN A 95 7.17 18.72 -5.76
N ASP A 96 7.45 19.99 -6.06
CA ASP A 96 8.70 20.44 -6.67
C ASP A 96 9.07 19.70 -7.96
N LEU A 97 8.06 19.51 -8.82
CA LEU A 97 8.20 18.83 -10.10
C LEU A 97 8.10 19.84 -11.25
N ASN A 98 9.16 19.91 -12.06
CA ASN A 98 9.15 20.71 -13.28
C ASN A 98 8.56 19.86 -14.43
N LYS A 99 7.38 20.25 -14.93
CA LYS A 99 6.65 19.52 -15.97
C LYS A 99 7.33 19.56 -17.35
N ASP A 100 8.00 20.66 -17.67
CA ASP A 100 8.68 20.83 -18.96
C ASP A 100 9.98 20.01 -19.00
N GLU A 101 10.71 20.01 -17.88
CA GLU A 101 11.86 19.12 -17.69
C GLU A 101 11.40 17.65 -17.69
N LEU A 102 10.29 17.32 -17.01
CA LEU A 102 9.73 15.97 -17.04
C LEU A 102 9.39 15.50 -18.46
N TYR A 103 8.84 16.37 -19.31
CA TYR A 103 8.58 16.04 -20.71
C TYR A 103 9.88 15.77 -21.47
N SER A 104 10.90 16.59 -21.23
CA SER A 104 12.22 16.40 -21.83
C SER A 104 12.83 15.06 -21.40
N GLU A 105 12.80 14.76 -20.10
CA GLU A 105 13.25 13.48 -19.52
C GLU A 105 12.47 12.28 -20.09
N TYR A 106 11.15 12.43 -20.26
CA TYR A 106 10.30 11.41 -20.89
C TYR A 106 10.74 11.11 -22.33
N CYS A 107 11.00 12.14 -23.14
CA CYS A 107 11.50 11.97 -24.50
C CYS A 107 12.86 11.27 -24.53
N GLU A 108 13.76 11.62 -23.61
CA GLU A 108 15.08 11.00 -23.50
C GLU A 108 15.00 9.51 -23.13
N LEU A 109 14.15 9.17 -22.16
CA LEU A 109 13.94 7.78 -21.75
C LEU A 109 13.29 6.94 -22.84
N ARG A 110 12.38 7.53 -23.63
CA ARG A 110 11.81 6.88 -24.83
C ARG A 110 12.89 6.53 -25.84
N VAL A 111 13.76 7.48 -26.19
CA VAL A 111 14.87 7.24 -27.13
C VAL A 111 15.80 6.15 -26.60
N LEU A 112 16.14 6.19 -25.30
CA LEU A 112 16.96 5.16 -24.67
C LEU A 112 16.31 3.78 -24.77
N TYR A 113 15.03 3.67 -24.46
CA TYR A 113 14.27 2.42 -24.52
C TYR A 113 14.18 1.86 -25.94
N ASP A 114 13.91 2.71 -26.94
CA ASP A 114 13.91 2.29 -28.34
C ASP A 114 15.27 1.76 -28.77
N ASN A 115 16.37 2.36 -28.28
CA ASN A 115 17.71 1.87 -28.53
C ASN A 115 18.01 0.55 -27.83
N LEU A 116 17.40 0.29 -26.67
CA LEU A 116 17.57 -0.97 -25.94
C LEU A 116 16.82 -2.12 -26.60
N ILE A 117 15.60 -1.89 -27.10
CA ILE A 117 14.84 -2.94 -27.82
C ILE A 117 15.49 -3.29 -29.16
N LYS A 118 16.10 -2.32 -29.85
CA LYS A 118 16.81 -2.56 -31.11
C LYS A 118 18.07 -3.40 -30.96
N LYS A 119 18.57 -3.63 -29.74
CA LYS A 119 19.71 -4.51 -29.52
C LYS A 119 19.28 -5.96 -29.73
N ASP A 120 20.22 -6.77 -30.22
CA ASP A 120 20.03 -8.20 -30.45
C ASP A 120 19.83 -9.00 -29.14
N VAL A 121 20.08 -8.37 -27.99
CA VAL A 121 19.91 -8.95 -26.66
C VAL A 121 18.55 -8.58 -26.09
N LYS A 122 17.79 -9.58 -25.63
CA LYS A 122 16.50 -9.35 -24.98
C LYS A 122 16.62 -8.38 -23.80
N LEU A 123 15.69 -7.44 -23.71
CA LEU A 123 15.65 -6.47 -22.61
C LEU A 123 15.45 -7.15 -21.24
N SER A 124 14.70 -8.25 -21.20
CA SER A 124 14.49 -9.04 -19.99
C SER A 124 15.81 -9.53 -19.38
N ASP A 125 16.68 -10.08 -20.23
CA ASP A 125 18.00 -10.59 -19.82
C ASP A 125 18.93 -9.47 -19.34
N GLN A 126 18.91 -8.32 -20.02
CA GLN A 126 19.68 -7.13 -19.62
C GLN A 126 19.28 -6.66 -18.21
N ILE A 127 17.98 -6.63 -17.91
CA ILE A 127 17.47 -6.21 -16.59
C ILE A 127 17.84 -7.25 -15.53
N LYS A 128 17.63 -8.54 -15.79
CA LYS A 128 18.00 -9.62 -14.84
C LYS A 128 19.48 -9.57 -14.50
N LEU A 129 20.36 -9.40 -15.49
CA LEU A 129 21.80 -9.31 -15.29
C LEU A 129 22.19 -8.07 -14.47
N TYR A 130 21.56 -6.91 -14.74
CA TYR A 130 21.75 -5.70 -13.95
C TYR A 130 21.35 -5.90 -12.48
N ILE A 131 20.16 -6.45 -12.23
CA ILE A 131 19.69 -6.67 -10.85
C ILE A 131 20.60 -7.65 -10.11
N SER A 132 21.01 -8.75 -10.76
CA SER A 132 21.96 -9.70 -10.16
C SER A 132 23.30 -9.02 -9.82
N SER A 133 23.82 -8.15 -10.69
CA SER A 133 25.07 -7.41 -10.43
C SER A 133 24.99 -6.43 -9.25
N LYS A 134 23.77 -6.05 -8.83
CA LYS A 134 23.54 -5.16 -7.68
C LYS A 134 23.29 -5.91 -6.39
N LYS A 135 22.95 -7.20 -6.45
CA LYS A 135 22.76 -8.06 -5.26
C LYS A 135 24.06 -8.46 -4.57
N ASP A 136 25.21 -8.33 -5.25
CA ASP A 136 26.53 -8.63 -4.68
C ASP A 136 27.02 -7.58 -3.65
N TYR A 137 26.18 -6.58 -3.30
CA TYR A 137 26.41 -5.66 -2.19
C TYR A 137 25.24 -5.72 -1.20
N ASP A 138 24.99 -6.90 -0.64
CA ASP A 138 24.02 -7.10 0.45
C ASP A 138 24.64 -7.99 1.55
N PRO A 139 24.91 -7.49 2.77
CA PRO A 139 25.53 -8.29 3.81
C PRO A 139 24.65 -9.41 4.39
N ILE A 140 23.39 -9.61 3.95
CA ILE A 140 22.49 -10.62 4.53
C ILE A 140 21.51 -11.17 3.48
N SER A 141 21.96 -12.11 2.65
CA SER A 141 21.09 -13.04 1.92
C SER A 141 21.08 -14.40 2.62
N THR A 142 20.29 -14.57 3.69
CA THR A 142 19.64 -15.82 4.13
C THR A 142 19.03 -15.61 5.50
N ILE A 143 17.77 -15.18 5.52
CA ILE A 143 16.84 -15.66 6.55
C ILE A 143 15.63 -16.15 5.77
N ASP A 144 15.53 -17.47 5.66
CA ASP A 144 14.27 -18.17 5.46
C ASP A 144 13.23 -17.54 6.39
N ARG A 145 12.27 -16.79 5.85
CA ARG A 145 11.03 -16.51 6.56
C ARG A 145 10.15 -17.74 6.44
N SER A 146 10.58 -18.81 7.09
CA SER A 146 9.77 -19.98 7.43
C SER A 146 9.42 -19.91 8.91
N ASP A 147 8.78 -18.82 9.34
CA ASP A 147 7.97 -18.87 10.56
C ASP A 147 6.53 -19.18 10.14
N SER A 148 6.23 -20.47 10.21
CA SER A 148 4.90 -21.03 10.15
C SER A 148 4.03 -20.46 11.26
N VAL A 149 3.13 -19.53 10.92
CA VAL A 149 1.88 -19.35 11.65
C VAL A 149 0.80 -19.97 10.78
N HIS A 150 0.41 -21.19 11.16
CA HIS A 150 -0.79 -21.83 10.68
C HIS A 150 -1.97 -21.02 11.23
N ASP A 151 -2.57 -20.20 10.38
CA ASP A 151 -3.97 -19.80 10.52
C ASP A 151 -4.61 -20.00 9.15
N ASN A 152 -5.42 -21.04 9.07
CA ASN A 152 -6.26 -21.34 7.91
C ASN A 152 -7.41 -20.35 7.92
N ASP A 153 -7.40 -19.38 7.02
CA ASP A 153 -8.61 -18.72 6.51
C ASP A 153 -8.37 -18.43 5.02
N GLU A 154 -8.84 -19.36 4.18
CA GLU A 154 -8.90 -19.24 2.72
C GLU A 154 -9.98 -18.20 2.36
N ASP A 155 -9.58 -16.97 2.03
CA ASP A 155 -10.40 -16.06 1.23
C ASP A 155 -9.87 -16.03 -0.21
N ASP A 156 -10.56 -16.79 -1.05
CA ASP A 156 -10.22 -17.25 -2.41
C ASP A 156 -10.54 -16.22 -3.52
N ASP A 157 -10.38 -14.91 -3.25
CA ASP A 157 -10.73 -13.85 -4.22
C ASP A 157 -9.51 -13.16 -4.88
N ASP A 158 -8.30 -13.28 -4.33
CA ASP A 158 -7.09 -12.64 -4.89
C ASP A 158 -6.39 -13.48 -5.99
N ILE A 159 -6.77 -14.75 -6.13
CA ILE A 159 -6.19 -15.67 -7.12
C ILE A 159 -6.77 -15.41 -8.52
N ALA A 160 -7.96 -14.83 -8.62
CA ALA A 160 -8.67 -14.66 -9.90
C ALA A 160 -8.06 -13.63 -10.87
N LEU A 161 -7.20 -12.71 -10.40
CA LEU A 161 -6.51 -11.74 -11.26
C LEU A 161 -5.16 -12.24 -11.80
N VAL A 162 -4.62 -13.31 -11.22
CA VAL A 162 -3.31 -13.87 -11.60
C VAL A 162 -3.44 -14.89 -12.74
N HIS A 163 -4.60 -15.53 -12.91
CA HIS A 163 -4.74 -16.69 -13.80
C HIS A 163 -5.19 -16.43 -15.24
N LYS A 164 -5.12 -15.19 -15.77
CA LYS A 164 -5.39 -14.92 -17.20
C LYS A 164 -4.18 -14.58 -18.07
N ASN A 165 -2.97 -14.50 -17.51
CA ASN A 165 -1.74 -14.30 -18.29
C ASN A 165 -0.82 -15.53 -18.25
N GLN A 166 -1.39 -16.73 -18.47
CA GLN A 166 -0.62 -17.90 -18.89
C GLN A 166 -0.22 -17.77 -20.36
N GLN A 167 0.76 -16.91 -20.60
CA GLN A 167 1.67 -17.04 -21.73
C GLN A 167 3.05 -16.76 -21.14
N TYR A 168 3.87 -17.80 -21.04
CA TYR A 168 5.24 -17.73 -20.57
C TYR A 168 6.06 -16.83 -21.51
N ASP A 169 6.02 -15.54 -21.25
CA ASP A 169 7.08 -14.61 -21.59
C ASP A 169 7.71 -14.16 -20.27
N GLU A 170 9.03 -14.03 -20.24
CA GLU A 170 9.80 -13.84 -19.01
C GLU A 170 9.42 -12.56 -18.26
N HIS A 171 8.51 -12.68 -17.28
CA HIS A 171 7.97 -11.55 -16.55
C HIS A 171 9.05 -10.85 -15.70
N VAL A 172 9.37 -9.59 -16.06
CA VAL A 172 10.31 -8.74 -15.31
C VAL A 172 9.56 -7.79 -14.40
N ARG A 173 9.69 -7.94 -13.08
CA ARG A 173 9.01 -7.05 -12.11
C ARG A 173 9.17 -5.56 -12.47
N SER A 174 8.09 -4.79 -12.44
CA SER A 174 8.04 -3.42 -13.00
C SER A 174 9.03 -2.47 -12.31
N ASP A 175 9.25 -2.63 -11.01
CA ASP A 175 10.26 -1.91 -10.24
C ASP A 175 11.70 -2.21 -10.71
N HIS A 176 12.01 -3.45 -11.11
CA HIS A 176 13.30 -3.79 -11.70
C HIS A 176 13.49 -3.12 -13.05
N PHE A 177 12.42 -3.07 -13.87
CA PHE A 177 12.42 -2.37 -15.15
C PHE A 177 12.73 -0.88 -14.97
N TRP A 178 12.00 -0.19 -14.09
CA TRP A 178 12.19 1.23 -13.83
C TRP A 178 13.54 1.53 -13.17
N SER A 179 13.98 0.68 -12.23
CA SER A 179 15.31 0.79 -11.62
C SER A 179 16.41 0.68 -12.67
N TYR A 180 16.34 -0.32 -13.55
CA TYR A 180 17.29 -0.47 -14.64
C TYR A 180 17.31 0.79 -15.52
N LEU A 181 16.17 1.16 -16.09
CA LEU A 181 16.06 2.25 -17.06
C LEU A 181 16.53 3.60 -16.50
N LEU A 182 16.17 3.92 -15.26
CA LEU A 182 16.58 5.18 -14.60
C LEU A 182 18.07 5.21 -14.26
N ASN A 183 18.70 4.06 -14.00
CA ASN A 183 20.12 4.02 -13.60
C ASN A 183 21.09 3.84 -14.75
N ILE A 184 20.68 3.25 -15.87
CA ILE A 184 21.53 3.15 -17.07
C ILE A 184 21.48 4.42 -17.93
N ASN A 185 20.50 5.29 -17.71
CA ASN A 185 20.41 6.53 -18.45
C ASN A 185 21.61 7.41 -18.10
N PRO A 186 22.48 7.76 -19.08
CA PRO A 186 23.62 8.63 -18.81
C PRO A 186 23.19 10.06 -18.44
N LYS A 187 21.96 10.45 -18.79
CA LYS A 187 21.40 11.76 -18.46
C LYS A 187 20.61 11.70 -17.17
N SER A 188 20.71 12.78 -16.39
CA SER A 188 19.97 12.90 -15.13
C SER A 188 18.48 13.08 -15.41
N THR A 189 17.65 12.22 -14.82
CA THR A 189 16.18 12.29 -14.91
C THR A 189 15.54 12.48 -13.53
N PRO A 190 15.81 13.60 -12.85
CA PRO A 190 15.36 13.82 -11.48
C PRO A 190 13.83 13.88 -11.36
N ASN A 191 13.12 14.48 -12.32
CA ASN A 191 11.67 14.62 -12.25
C ASN A 191 10.98 13.26 -12.48
N MET A 192 11.47 12.47 -13.44
CA MET A 192 10.98 11.12 -13.67
C MET A 192 11.28 10.23 -12.47
N LYS A 193 12.51 10.27 -11.93
CA LYS A 193 12.88 9.49 -10.77
C LYS A 193 12.00 9.80 -9.57
N LYS A 194 11.76 11.08 -9.27
CA LYS A 194 10.80 11.49 -8.23
C LYS A 194 9.41 10.89 -8.48
N SER A 195 8.91 10.99 -9.71
CA SER A 195 7.58 10.47 -10.07
C SER A 195 7.47 8.97 -9.87
N ILE A 196 8.40 8.15 -10.38
CA ILE A 196 8.31 6.70 -10.16
C ILE A 196 8.52 6.35 -8.70
N CYS A 197 9.51 6.94 -8.02
CA CYS A 197 9.77 6.64 -6.60
C CYS A 197 8.55 6.93 -5.73
N TYR A 198 7.84 8.03 -5.98
CA TYR A 198 6.61 8.35 -5.27
C TYR A 198 5.55 7.27 -5.50
N ILE A 199 5.34 6.86 -6.74
CA ILE A 199 4.29 5.89 -7.09
C ILE A 199 4.61 4.51 -6.52
N PHE A 200 5.86 4.06 -6.62
CA PHE A 200 6.31 2.79 -6.03
C PHE A 200 6.38 2.82 -4.50
N SER A 201 6.30 3.99 -3.86
CA SER A 201 6.19 4.09 -2.40
C SER A 201 4.78 3.84 -1.87
N ILE A 202 3.78 3.79 -2.76
CA ILE A 202 2.39 3.53 -2.38
C ILE A 202 2.20 2.02 -2.28
N PRO A 203 1.87 1.48 -1.09
CA PRO A 203 1.61 0.06 -0.96
C PRO A 203 0.35 -0.33 -1.74
N CYS A 204 0.43 -1.42 -2.50
CA CYS A 204 -0.69 -1.93 -3.29
C CYS A 204 -1.78 -2.58 -2.42
N THR A 205 -1.46 -2.93 -1.17
CA THR A 205 -2.35 -3.67 -0.27
C THR A 205 -2.26 -3.13 1.16
N ASN A 206 -3.32 -3.36 1.93
CA ASN A 206 -3.34 -3.05 3.36
C ASN A 206 -2.54 -4.07 4.18
N ALA A 207 -2.05 -5.17 3.59
CA ALA A 207 -1.30 -6.22 4.28
C ALA A 207 -0.07 -5.68 5.04
N TYR A 208 0.57 -4.63 4.53
CA TYR A 208 1.66 -3.96 5.25
C TYR A 208 1.18 -3.33 6.57
N VAL A 209 0.04 -2.65 6.53
CA VAL A 209 -0.60 -2.04 7.70
C VAL A 209 -1.12 -3.12 8.65
N GLU A 210 -1.68 -4.21 8.13
CA GLU A 210 -2.11 -5.37 8.93
C GLU A 210 -0.94 -6.04 9.65
N THR A 211 0.23 -6.13 9.02
CA THR A 211 1.46 -6.60 9.69
C THR A 211 1.81 -5.70 10.87
N ILE A 212 1.71 -4.37 10.70
CA ILE A 212 1.89 -3.41 11.79
C ILE A 212 0.84 -3.62 12.89
N PHE A 213 -0.43 -3.84 12.55
CA PHE A 213 -1.49 -4.13 13.51
C PHE A 213 -1.25 -5.42 14.29
N SER A 214 -0.75 -6.47 13.63
CA SER A 214 -0.34 -7.71 14.29
C SER A 214 0.80 -7.46 15.29
N HIS A 215 1.80 -6.66 14.91
CA HIS A 215 2.86 -6.26 15.84
C HIS A 215 2.32 -5.44 17.03
N ILE A 216 1.40 -4.50 16.79
CA ILE A 216 0.71 -3.75 17.85
C ILE A 216 -0.04 -4.69 18.78
N LYS A 217 -0.82 -5.63 18.25
CA LYS A 217 -1.60 -6.60 19.04
C LYS A 217 -0.71 -7.42 19.97
N HIS A 218 0.48 -7.81 19.52
CA HIS A 218 1.44 -8.51 20.38
C HIS A 218 2.05 -7.61 21.46
N ALA A 219 2.40 -6.37 21.10
CA ALA A 219 2.98 -5.39 22.03
C ALA A 219 1.97 -4.83 23.05
N TRP A 220 0.69 -4.80 22.68
CA TRP A 220 -0.40 -4.15 23.40
C TRP A 220 -1.51 -5.16 23.77
N SER A 221 -1.10 -6.33 24.28
CA SER A 221 -2.03 -7.34 24.82
C SER A 221 -1.95 -7.42 26.34
N ASP A 222 -3.09 -7.72 26.98
CA ASP A 222 -3.26 -7.78 28.44
C ASP A 222 -2.31 -8.75 29.15
N TYR A 223 -1.75 -9.72 28.42
CA TYR A 223 -0.86 -10.74 28.97
C TYR A 223 0.56 -10.25 29.26
N ARG A 224 0.98 -9.11 28.69
CA ARG A 224 2.38 -8.67 28.77
C ARG A 224 2.49 -7.15 28.93
N ASN A 225 2.06 -6.64 30.09
CA ASN A 225 2.15 -5.23 30.51
C ASN A 225 1.66 -4.25 29.43
N HIS A 226 0.49 -3.67 29.61
CA HIS A 226 -0.04 -2.60 28.75
C HIS A 226 0.99 -1.46 28.59
N MET A 227 1.83 -1.55 27.56
CA MET A 227 2.89 -0.59 27.30
C MET A 227 2.26 0.75 26.96
N ASP A 228 2.93 1.83 27.34
CA ASP A 228 2.49 3.16 26.93
C ASP A 228 2.55 3.27 25.40
N ILE A 229 1.62 4.02 24.82
CA ILE A 229 1.48 4.20 23.37
C ILE A 229 2.79 4.76 22.79
N GLU A 230 3.46 5.67 23.52
CA GLU A 230 4.76 6.22 23.11
C GLU A 230 5.85 5.15 23.00
N LEU A 231 5.83 4.14 23.88
CA LEU A 231 6.79 3.05 23.87
C LEU A 231 6.50 2.06 22.73
N VAL A 232 5.21 1.74 22.51
CA VAL A 232 4.78 0.90 21.39
C VAL A 232 5.15 1.54 20.05
N ASP A 233 4.93 2.85 19.89
CA ASP A 233 5.31 3.62 18.70
C ASP A 233 6.83 3.59 18.46
N ALA A 234 7.63 3.81 19.50
CA ALA A 234 9.09 3.74 19.39
C ALA A 234 9.58 2.33 19.03
N GLU A 235 9.00 1.29 19.62
CA GLU A 235 9.34 -0.11 19.32
C GLU A 235 9.00 -0.47 17.87
N LEU A 236 7.80 -0.10 17.40
CA LEU A 236 7.39 -0.33 16.02
C LEU A 236 8.31 0.37 15.03
N LYS A 237 8.69 1.62 15.30
CA LYS A 237 9.64 2.35 14.44
C LYS A 237 10.96 1.62 14.29
N ILE A 238 11.47 1.02 15.37
CA ILE A 238 12.72 0.24 15.32
C ILE A 238 12.51 -1.07 14.56
N ARG A 239 11.45 -1.83 14.89
CA ARG A 239 11.19 -3.15 14.28
C ARG A 239 10.87 -3.07 12.79
N VAL A 240 10.11 -2.05 12.37
CA VAL A 240 9.65 -1.91 10.97
C VAL A 240 10.71 -1.28 10.07
N ASN A 241 11.58 -0.42 10.62
CA ASN A 241 12.59 0.30 9.82
C ASN A 241 14.01 -0.25 10.01
N SER A 242 14.21 -1.34 10.74
CA SER A 242 15.52 -1.95 10.92
C SER A 242 15.47 -3.44 10.66
N ASP A 243 16.23 -3.86 9.65
CA ASP A 243 16.52 -5.27 9.39
C ASP A 243 17.76 -5.76 10.13
N TYR A 244 18.30 -4.97 11.07
CA TYR A 244 19.51 -5.35 11.77
C TYR A 244 19.23 -6.49 12.75
N PRO A 245 19.97 -7.61 12.63
CA PRO A 245 19.98 -8.61 13.70
C PRO A 245 20.36 -7.94 15.02
N CYS A 246 19.78 -8.39 16.14
CA CYS A 246 20.04 -7.80 17.46
C CYS A 246 21.55 -7.67 17.77
N ALA A 247 22.35 -8.64 17.34
CA ALA A 247 23.81 -8.61 17.50
C ALA A 247 24.49 -7.49 16.71
N TYR A 248 24.00 -7.20 15.50
CA TYR A 248 24.50 -6.08 14.70
C TYR A 248 24.03 -4.74 15.28
N MET A 249 22.74 -4.63 15.63
CA MET A 249 22.19 -3.42 16.24
C MET A 249 22.94 -3.04 17.52
N TYR A 250 23.27 -4.02 18.36
CA TYR A 250 24.07 -3.80 19.56
C TYR A 250 25.44 -3.19 19.24
N LYS A 251 26.18 -3.76 18.27
CA LYS A 251 27.46 -3.23 17.82
C LYS A 251 27.33 -1.84 17.20
N HIS A 252 26.27 -1.62 16.42
CA HIS A 252 25.96 -0.33 15.82
C HIS A 252 25.72 0.76 16.88
N LEU A 253 24.91 0.46 17.90
CA LEU A 253 24.67 1.37 19.02
C LEU A 253 25.95 1.66 19.81
N LEU A 254 26.84 0.67 20.00
CA LEU A 254 28.15 0.89 20.62
C LEU A 254 29.04 1.86 19.83
N SER A 255 28.88 1.93 18.50
CA SER A 255 29.61 2.87 17.66
C SER A 255 29.06 4.30 17.67
N GLN A 256 27.91 4.53 18.32
CA GLN A 256 27.18 5.81 18.37
C GLN A 256 27.20 6.39 19.81
N PRO A 257 28.33 6.96 20.27
CA PRO A 257 28.48 7.43 21.65
C PRO A 257 27.48 8.53 22.04
N ASP A 258 27.05 9.36 21.10
CA ASP A 258 26.06 10.42 21.33
C ASP A 258 24.68 9.84 21.65
N VAL A 259 24.28 8.79 20.94
CA VAL A 259 23.01 8.08 21.16
C VAL A 259 23.04 7.38 22.51
N LEU A 260 24.14 6.68 22.84
CA LEU A 260 24.30 6.04 24.15
C LEU A 260 24.27 7.06 25.30
N THR A 261 24.85 8.23 25.10
CA THR A 261 24.81 9.32 26.07
C THR A 261 23.36 9.77 26.29
N LYS A 262 22.60 10.02 25.22
CA LYS A 262 21.17 10.39 25.30
C LYS A 262 20.28 9.31 25.94
N ILE A 263 20.57 8.03 25.69
CA ILE A 263 19.83 6.91 26.32
C ILE A 263 20.11 6.87 27.83
N ARG A 264 21.35 7.18 28.24
CA ARG A 264 21.80 7.13 29.63
C ARG A 264 21.39 8.38 30.42
N THR A 265 21.27 9.54 29.78
CA THR A 265 20.91 10.78 30.46
C THR A 265 19.44 10.81 30.88
N ASN A 266 19.14 11.53 31.96
CA ASN A 266 17.77 11.75 32.43
C ASN A 266 16.98 12.75 31.57
N GLU A 267 17.60 13.32 30.53
CA GLU A 267 16.96 14.25 29.59
C GLU A 267 15.73 13.62 28.92
N LYS A 268 15.75 12.30 28.70
CA LYS A 268 14.62 11.55 28.16
C LYS A 268 13.34 11.65 29.01
N TYR A 269 13.45 11.88 30.31
CA TYR A 269 12.30 12.05 31.22
C TYR A 269 11.86 13.51 31.39
N GLN A 270 12.64 14.47 30.87
CA GLN A 270 12.31 15.90 31.00
C GLN A 270 11.32 16.37 29.93
N GLN A 271 11.27 15.71 28.77
CA GLN A 271 10.33 16.05 27.70
C GLN A 271 8.86 15.73 28.06
N THR A 272 8.61 14.67 28.82
CA THR A 272 7.26 14.27 29.27
C THR A 272 6.64 15.29 30.22
N LYS A 273 7.44 16.01 31.02
CA LYS A 273 6.94 17.05 31.94
C LYS A 273 6.36 18.27 31.22
N ARG A 274 6.75 18.54 29.97
CA ARG A 274 6.23 19.69 29.22
C ARG A 274 4.85 19.43 28.59
N ARG A 275 4.51 18.19 28.24
CA ARG A 275 3.22 17.84 27.62
C ARG A 275 2.02 17.86 28.57
N ASN A 276 2.24 17.70 29.87
CA ASN A 276 1.18 17.66 30.88
C ASN A 276 0.87 19.03 31.52
N THR A 277 1.31 20.13 30.91
CA THR A 277 1.11 21.50 31.43
C THR A 277 0.48 22.47 30.43
N GLU A 278 -0.08 21.96 29.33
CA GLU A 278 -0.90 22.72 28.38
C GLU A 278 -2.33 22.16 28.33
#